data_AF-A0A8S3V4E3-F1
#
_entry.id   AF-A0A8S3V4E3-F1
#
_cell.length_a   1.000
_cell.length_b   1.000
_cell.length_c   1.000
_cell.angle_alpha   90.00
_cell.angle_beta   90.00
_cell.angle_gamma   90.00
#
_symmetry.space_group_name_H-M   'P 1'
#
loop_
_entity.id
_entity.type
_entity.pdbx_description
1 polymer ?
#
loop_
_entity_poly.entity_id
_entity_poly.type
_entity_poly.pdbx_seq_one_letter_code
_entity_poly.pdbx_strand_id
1 'polypeptide(L)'
;MNNLREKYEPLFRHILEKVNHDLLDLKTIFHLAWIIGCVEVVTYLLENNNHDQLDVKGAVNDVYRCVCDISCYDQDMNNLREKYEPLFRHILEKVNHDLLDLKTIFHLAWRIGCVEVVTYLLENNNHDQLDVKEAVNGVYRSVACRIRCLEVVAYLLENINHDQLDAKKAVNDLYRSVCDVRYYNHVMNNLRDTYDPLIRHILEKVNHDLLDLKTIFHLACRIRCLEVVAYLFENNNHDQVGVKEAVNDVFRSVGNNGYYTDGMNNLKEKYERLIIHILEKVNHDLLDLKTIFHLACRIGV
;
A
#
# COMPACT_ATOMS: atom_id res chain seq x y z
N MET A 1 0.24 -7.24 21.62
CA MET A 1 0.86 -6.07 22.31
C MET A 1 -0.02 -5.45 23.42
N ASN A 2 -1.25 -5.91 23.66
CA ASN A 2 -2.13 -5.39 24.75
C ASN A 2 -1.48 -5.40 26.16
N ASN A 3 -0.52 -6.28 26.37
CA ASN A 3 0.22 -6.43 27.63
C ASN A 3 1.16 -5.25 27.97
N LEU A 4 1.50 -4.37 27.00
CA LEU A 4 2.34 -3.20 27.27
C LEU A 4 1.51 -1.99 27.74
N ARG A 5 0.36 -1.73 27.11
CA ARG A 5 -0.51 -0.61 27.50
C ARG A 5 -1.01 -0.76 28.94
N GLU A 6 -1.57 -1.92 29.28
CA GLU A 6 -2.04 -2.21 30.64
C GLU A 6 -0.92 -2.13 31.68
N LYS A 7 0.30 -2.51 31.29
CA LYS A 7 1.47 -2.50 32.18
C LYS A 7 2.04 -1.10 32.42
N TYR A 8 2.02 -0.24 31.41
CA TYR A 8 2.72 1.04 31.45
C TYR A 8 1.81 2.25 31.62
N GLU A 9 0.50 2.17 31.34
CA GLU A 9 -0.43 3.30 31.55
C GLU A 9 -0.48 3.74 33.03
N PRO A 10 -0.60 2.84 34.03
CA PRO A 10 -0.57 3.25 35.45
C PRO A 10 0.78 3.85 35.85
N LEU A 11 1.87 3.35 35.25
CA LEU A 11 3.20 3.89 35.46
C LEU A 11 3.34 5.29 34.88
N PHE A 12 2.81 5.55 33.68
CA PHE A 12 2.80 6.88 33.08
C PHE A 12 1.96 7.86 33.90
N ARG A 13 0.77 7.47 34.38
CA ARG A 13 -0.01 8.32 35.29
C ARG A 13 0.76 8.62 36.57
N HIS A 14 1.40 7.61 37.16
CA HIS A 14 2.22 7.79 38.35
C HIS A 14 3.44 8.70 38.09
N ILE A 15 4.08 8.55 36.93
CA ILE A 15 5.18 9.41 36.47
C ILE A 15 4.68 10.85 36.31
N LEU A 16 3.53 11.08 35.66
CA LEU A 16 2.95 12.42 35.52
C LEU A 16 2.57 13.05 36.87
N GLU A 17 2.10 12.25 37.83
CA GLU A 17 1.73 12.72 39.16
C GLU A 17 2.92 12.95 40.11
N LYS A 18 4.04 12.24 39.90
CA LYS A 18 5.16 12.18 40.86
C LYS A 18 6.52 12.61 40.32
N VAL A 19 6.70 12.71 39.01
CA VAL A 19 7.96 13.21 38.45
C VAL A 19 8.06 14.69 38.80
N ASN A 20 9.00 14.96 39.69
CA ASN A 20 9.58 16.29 39.81
C ASN A 20 10.16 16.64 38.44
N HIS A 21 9.69 17.71 37.80
CA HIS A 21 10.09 18.15 36.45
C HIS A 21 11.61 18.36 36.29
N ASP A 22 12.36 18.28 37.39
CA ASP A 22 13.83 18.32 37.45
C ASP A 22 14.54 17.06 36.89
N LEU A 23 13.86 15.91 36.75
CA LEU A 23 14.50 14.63 36.36
C LEU A 23 14.22 14.17 34.91
N LEU A 24 13.08 14.57 34.35
CA LEU A 24 12.70 14.30 32.96
C LEU A 24 11.96 15.52 32.43
N ASP A 25 12.44 16.09 31.33
CA ASP A 25 11.73 17.17 30.67
C ASP A 25 10.42 16.65 30.04
N LEU A 26 9.41 17.52 29.96
CA LEU A 26 8.10 17.18 29.38
C LEU A 26 8.22 16.66 27.95
N LYS A 27 9.20 17.17 27.20
CA LYS A 27 9.52 16.74 25.84
C LYS A 27 9.84 15.24 25.76
N THR A 28 10.70 14.73 26.63
CA THR A 28 11.06 13.31 26.65
C THR A 28 9.85 12.43 26.96
N ILE A 29 9.02 12.84 27.93
CA ILE A 29 7.80 12.11 28.27
C ILE A 29 6.83 12.09 27.07
N PHE A 30 6.68 13.23 26.39
CA PHE A 30 5.84 13.35 25.21
C PHE A 30 6.31 12.46 24.06
N HIS A 31 7.61 12.44 23.77
CA HIS A 31 8.21 11.62 22.73
C HIS A 31 8.03 10.12 23.02
N LEU A 32 8.26 9.70 24.27
CA LEU A 32 8.05 8.32 24.69
C LEU A 32 6.59 7.88 24.60
N ALA A 33 5.65 8.74 25.04
CA ALA A 33 4.22 8.47 24.94
C ALA A 33 3.79 8.27 23.47
N TRP A 34 4.34 9.08 22.58
CA TRP A 34 4.17 8.95 21.13
C TRP A 34 4.72 7.64 20.58
N ILE A 35 5.98 7.28 20.87
CA ILE A 35 6.60 6.02 20.41
C ILE A 35 5.81 4.80 20.92
N ILE A 36 5.30 4.88 22.14
CA ILE A 36 4.47 3.82 22.74
C ILE A 36 3.04 3.86 22.20
N GLY A 37 2.62 4.94 21.54
CA GLY A 37 1.27 5.23 21.03
C GLY A 37 0.23 5.23 22.12
N CYS A 38 0.54 5.81 23.27
CA CYS A 38 -0.41 6.02 24.36
C CYS A 38 -1.19 7.31 24.08
N VAL A 39 -2.32 7.15 23.38
CA VAL A 39 -3.16 8.28 22.95
C VAL A 39 -3.57 9.15 24.14
N GLU A 40 -3.95 8.55 25.27
CA GLU A 40 -4.41 9.27 26.45
C GLU A 40 -3.34 10.18 27.05
N VAL A 41 -2.09 9.70 27.11
CA VAL A 41 -0.97 10.49 27.65
C VAL A 41 -0.61 11.62 26.68
N VAL A 42 -0.58 11.35 25.38
CA VAL A 42 -0.33 12.39 24.37
C VAL A 42 -1.42 13.45 24.40
N THR A 43 -2.69 13.06 24.46
CA THR A 43 -3.84 13.96 24.62
C THR A 43 -3.71 14.80 25.89
N TYR A 44 -3.47 14.15 27.04
CA TYR A 44 -3.32 14.86 28.30
C TYR A 44 -2.19 15.89 28.23
N LEU A 45 -1.03 15.50 27.67
CA LEU A 45 0.11 16.39 27.56
C LEU A 45 -0.18 17.58 26.63
N LEU A 46 -0.86 17.36 25.50
CA LEU A 46 -1.27 18.44 24.59
C LEU A 46 -2.28 19.40 25.22
N GLU A 47 -3.28 18.89 25.94
CA GLU A 47 -4.36 19.71 26.51
C GLU A 47 -3.91 20.51 27.75
N ASN A 48 -2.91 20.02 28.48
CA ASN A 48 -2.53 20.59 29.78
C ASN A 48 -1.18 21.33 29.77
N ASN A 49 -0.47 21.37 28.66
CA ASN A 49 0.85 22.02 28.58
C ASN A 49 0.96 22.93 27.37
N ASN A 50 1.87 23.91 27.46
CA ASN A 50 2.12 24.80 26.35
C ASN A 50 2.86 24.05 25.24
N HIS A 51 2.38 24.09 24.00
CA HIS A 51 2.89 23.23 22.92
C HIS A 51 4.39 23.45 22.63
N ASP A 52 4.90 24.66 22.89
CA ASP A 52 6.32 25.01 22.78
C ASP A 52 7.23 24.18 23.70
N GLN A 53 6.67 23.55 24.74
CA GLN A 53 7.40 22.72 25.70
C GLN A 53 7.48 21.24 25.29
N LEU A 54 6.68 20.80 24.30
CA LEU A 54 6.51 19.37 23.99
C LEU A 54 7.32 18.89 22.78
N ASP A 55 7.88 19.80 21.98
CA ASP A 55 8.52 19.50 20.68
C ASP A 55 7.73 18.47 19.87
N VAL A 56 6.51 18.87 19.49
CA VAL A 56 5.56 18.01 18.77
C VAL A 56 6.16 17.50 17.46
N LYS A 57 6.88 18.37 16.74
CA LYS A 57 7.59 18.04 15.52
C LYS A 57 8.65 16.96 15.73
N GLY A 58 9.46 17.05 16.79
CA GLY A 58 10.42 16.03 17.15
C GLY A 58 9.76 14.67 17.43
N ALA A 59 8.66 14.67 18.18
CA ALA A 59 7.95 13.44 18.55
C ALA A 59 7.42 12.69 17.32
N VAL A 60 6.81 13.42 16.37
CA VAL A 60 6.32 12.86 15.11
C VAL A 60 7.46 12.24 14.30
N ASN A 61 8.62 12.91 14.23
CA ASN A 61 9.80 12.39 13.53
C ASN A 61 10.37 11.13 14.21
N ASP A 62 10.37 11.07 15.54
CA ASP A 62 10.80 9.87 16.26
C ASP A 62 9.88 8.68 15.99
N VAL A 63 8.57 8.90 15.96
CA VAL A 63 7.62 7.84 15.58
C VAL A 63 7.80 7.43 14.14
N TYR A 64 8.02 8.38 13.22
CA TYR A 64 8.33 8.06 11.84
C TYR A 64 9.54 7.14 11.72
N ARG A 65 10.63 7.44 12.44
CA ARG A 65 11.83 6.58 12.48
C ARG A 65 11.51 5.20 13.06
N CYS A 66 10.83 5.14 14.21
CA CYS A 66 10.44 3.86 14.82
C CYS A 66 9.55 3.02 13.90
N VAL A 67 8.56 3.62 13.24
CA VAL A 67 7.69 2.92 12.30
C VAL A 67 8.47 2.49 11.06
N CYS A 68 9.39 3.30 10.56
CA CYS A 68 10.29 2.90 9.47
C CYS A 68 11.09 1.65 9.85
N ASP A 69 11.64 1.60 11.06
CA ASP A 69 12.41 0.46 11.55
C ASP A 69 11.53 -0.79 11.74
N ILE A 70 10.35 -0.64 12.36
CA ILE A 70 9.42 -1.76 12.65
C ILE A 70 8.78 -2.31 11.37
N SER A 71 8.30 -1.44 10.48
CA SER A 71 7.63 -1.83 9.22
C SER A 71 8.53 -2.61 8.25
N CYS A 72 9.85 -2.61 8.46
CA CYS A 72 10.76 -3.46 7.68
C CYS A 72 10.70 -4.93 8.09
N TYR A 73 10.19 -5.24 9.28
CA TYR A 73 10.21 -6.59 9.86
C TYR A 73 8.83 -7.11 10.28
N ASP A 74 7.89 -6.22 10.57
CA ASP A 74 6.60 -6.60 11.12
C ASP A 74 5.53 -6.75 10.02
N GLN A 75 4.81 -7.88 10.06
CA GLN A 75 3.68 -8.15 9.18
C GLN A 75 2.39 -7.50 9.70
N ASP A 76 2.37 -7.08 10.97
CA ASP A 76 1.15 -6.57 11.62
C ASP A 76 1.05 -5.04 11.59
N MET A 77 1.02 -4.50 10.38
CA MET A 77 0.76 -3.06 10.17
C MET A 77 -0.66 -2.65 10.62
N ASN A 78 -1.59 -3.61 10.85
CA ASN A 78 -2.93 -3.32 11.37
C ASN A 78 -2.84 -2.87 12.81
N ASN A 79 -2.02 -3.53 13.64
CA ASN A 79 -1.75 -3.05 15.00
C ASN A 79 -1.18 -1.64 14.99
N LEU A 80 -0.31 -1.28 14.04
CA LEU A 80 0.21 0.09 13.94
C LEU A 80 -0.88 1.08 13.51
N ARG A 81 -1.74 0.71 12.55
CA ARG A 81 -2.89 1.54 12.14
C ARG A 81 -3.82 1.79 13.33
N GLU A 82 -4.31 0.73 13.97
CA GLU A 82 -5.21 0.82 15.15
C GLU A 82 -4.60 1.67 16.27
N LYS A 83 -3.27 1.58 16.45
CA LYS A 83 -2.54 2.33 17.47
C LYS A 83 -2.38 3.81 17.13
N TYR A 84 -2.00 4.16 15.90
CA TYR A 84 -1.59 5.52 15.55
C TYR A 84 -2.67 6.35 14.85
N GLU A 85 -3.64 5.71 14.22
CA GLU A 85 -4.72 6.44 13.53
C GLU A 85 -5.53 7.34 14.47
N PRO A 86 -5.95 6.90 15.68
CA PRO A 86 -6.65 7.79 16.62
C PRO A 86 -5.75 8.95 17.07
N LEU A 87 -4.45 8.69 17.21
CA LEU A 87 -3.46 9.69 17.61
C LEU A 87 -3.33 10.79 16.55
N PHE A 88 -3.21 10.42 15.28
CA PHE A 88 -3.14 11.39 14.19
C PHE A 88 -4.40 12.23 14.09
N ARG A 89 -5.58 11.62 14.15
CA ARG A 89 -6.85 12.37 14.11
C ARG A 89 -6.91 13.39 15.23
N HIS A 90 -6.64 12.95 16.46
CA HIS A 90 -6.70 13.81 17.63
C HIS A 90 -5.75 15.01 17.51
N ILE A 91 -4.54 14.79 16.99
CA ILE A 91 -3.53 15.84 16.87
C ILE A 91 -3.87 16.83 15.75
N LEU A 92 -4.39 16.34 14.63
CA LEU A 92 -4.85 17.18 13.53
C LEU A 92 -6.06 18.06 13.94
N GLU A 93 -6.87 17.60 14.88
CA GLU A 93 -8.00 18.35 15.44
C GLU A 93 -7.59 19.37 16.52
N LYS A 94 -6.57 19.05 17.34
CA LYS A 94 -6.26 19.78 18.58
C LYS A 94 -5.03 20.67 18.51
N VAL A 95 -4.08 20.34 17.65
CA VAL A 95 -2.81 21.06 17.55
C VAL A 95 -2.87 22.04 16.39
N ASN A 96 -2.41 23.28 16.61
CA ASN A 96 -2.25 24.23 15.53
C ASN A 96 -1.34 23.63 14.45
N HIS A 97 -1.80 23.65 13.20
CA HIS A 97 -1.12 23.07 12.05
C HIS A 97 0.27 23.69 11.83
N ASP A 98 0.49 24.95 12.22
CA ASP A 98 1.80 25.61 12.16
C ASP A 98 2.87 24.96 13.05
N LEU A 99 2.43 24.22 14.07
CA LEU A 99 3.30 23.49 15.00
C LEU A 99 3.54 22.04 14.57
N LEU A 100 2.84 21.58 13.53
CA LEU A 100 2.93 20.23 13.01
C LEU A 100 3.83 20.16 11.80
N ASP A 101 4.62 19.10 11.73
CA ASP A 101 5.25 18.70 10.46
C ASP A 101 4.22 17.87 9.67
N LEU A 102 3.29 18.56 9.02
CA LEU A 102 2.21 17.94 8.25
C LEU A 102 2.75 17.00 7.16
N LYS A 103 3.92 17.31 6.59
CA LYS A 103 4.63 16.43 5.67
C LYS A 103 4.97 15.11 6.34
N THR A 104 5.62 15.13 7.51
CA THR A 104 5.96 13.88 8.21
C THR A 104 4.71 13.10 8.62
N ILE A 105 3.66 13.77 9.11
CA ILE A 105 2.39 13.12 9.47
C ILE A 105 1.79 12.45 8.24
N PHE A 106 1.75 13.15 7.11
CA PHE A 106 1.26 12.60 5.84
C PHE A 106 2.04 11.36 5.44
N HIS A 107 3.38 11.44 5.42
CA HIS A 107 4.23 10.31 5.05
C HIS A 107 4.04 9.13 6.00
N LEU A 108 3.83 9.38 7.28
CA LEU A 108 3.64 8.34 8.29
C LEU A 108 2.26 7.68 8.18
N ALA A 109 1.20 8.49 8.11
CA ALA A 109 -0.17 8.02 7.91
C ALA A 109 -0.29 7.22 6.60
N TRP A 110 0.34 7.72 5.54
CA TRP A 110 0.49 7.01 4.28
C TRP A 110 1.17 5.66 4.49
N ARG A 111 2.37 5.66 5.11
CA ARG A 111 3.18 4.45 5.31
C ARG A 111 2.45 3.36 6.11
N ILE A 112 1.62 3.76 7.08
CA ILE A 112 0.85 2.87 7.94
C ILE A 112 -0.46 2.41 7.26
N GLY A 113 -0.95 3.16 6.27
CA GLY A 113 -2.22 2.90 5.60
C GLY A 113 -3.42 3.50 6.33
N CYS A 114 -3.25 4.63 7.03
CA CYS A 114 -4.32 5.37 7.68
C CYS A 114 -5.06 6.23 6.62
N VAL A 115 -5.94 5.61 5.83
CA VAL A 115 -6.62 6.25 4.70
C VAL A 115 -7.32 7.53 5.11
N GLU A 116 -8.08 7.51 6.21
CA GLU A 116 -8.87 8.63 6.70
C GLU A 116 -8.00 9.85 7.04
N VAL A 117 -6.83 9.61 7.63
CA VAL A 117 -5.87 10.67 7.96
C VAL A 117 -5.24 11.25 6.70
N VAL A 118 -4.91 10.39 5.74
CA VAL A 118 -4.37 10.84 4.44
C VAL A 118 -5.39 11.67 3.68
N THR A 119 -6.63 11.20 3.57
CA THR A 119 -7.76 11.90 2.97
C THR A 119 -7.96 13.26 3.62
N TYR A 120 -8.04 13.31 4.96
CA TYR A 120 -8.17 14.56 5.69
C TYR A 120 -7.03 15.54 5.35
N LEU A 121 -5.78 15.07 5.34
CA LEU A 121 -4.63 15.92 5.05
C LEU A 121 -4.69 16.47 3.63
N LEU A 122 -5.06 15.67 2.64
CA LEU A 122 -5.16 16.07 1.23
C LEU A 122 -6.29 17.07 0.98
N GLU A 123 -7.42 16.92 1.69
CA GLU A 123 -8.57 17.81 1.53
C GLU A 123 -8.36 19.18 2.20
N ASN A 124 -7.55 19.22 3.26
CA ASN A 124 -7.41 20.41 4.10
C ASN A 124 -6.07 21.15 3.93
N ASN A 125 -5.13 20.62 3.15
CA ASN A 125 -3.80 21.21 2.99
C ASN A 125 -3.35 21.23 1.53
N ASN A 126 -2.44 22.14 1.20
CA ASN A 126 -1.86 22.18 -0.14
C ASN A 126 -0.92 20.99 -0.36
N HIS A 127 -1.02 20.33 -1.53
CA HIS A 127 -0.19 19.16 -1.87
C HIS A 127 1.32 19.42 -1.77
N ASP A 128 1.78 20.65 -2.06
CA ASP A 128 3.19 21.03 -1.93
C ASP A 128 3.66 21.02 -0.46
N GLN A 129 2.78 21.36 0.49
CA GLN A 129 3.11 21.33 1.92
C GLN A 129 3.25 19.90 2.44
N LEU A 130 2.50 18.97 1.86
CA LEU A 130 2.55 17.55 2.21
C LEU A 130 3.66 16.79 1.48
N ASP A 131 4.25 17.42 0.45
CA ASP A 131 5.18 16.79 -0.48
C ASP A 131 4.64 15.46 -1.01
N VAL A 132 3.40 15.50 -1.49
CA VAL A 132 2.68 14.30 -2.00
C VAL A 132 3.51 13.61 -3.08
N LYS A 133 4.18 14.40 -3.92
CA LYS A 133 5.05 13.86 -4.96
C LYS A 133 6.16 13.01 -4.35
N GLU A 134 6.93 13.51 -3.37
CA GLU A 134 7.98 12.72 -2.70
C GLU A 134 7.38 11.54 -1.94
N ALA A 135 6.21 11.66 -1.32
CA ALA A 135 5.59 10.55 -0.58
C ALA A 135 5.22 9.38 -1.51
N VAL A 136 4.47 9.67 -2.57
CA VAL A 136 4.09 8.70 -3.61
C VAL A 136 5.33 8.10 -4.23
N ASN A 137 6.35 8.93 -4.40
CA ASN A 137 7.64 8.51 -4.84
C ASN A 137 8.35 7.67 -3.74
N GLY A 138 9.04 8.24 -2.77
CA GLY A 138 9.85 7.56 -1.72
C GLY A 138 9.31 6.27 -1.08
N VAL A 139 7.99 6.06 -0.99
CA VAL A 139 7.36 4.83 -0.48
C VAL A 139 7.77 3.57 -1.24
N TYR A 140 8.19 3.70 -2.51
CA TYR A 140 8.64 2.55 -3.29
C TYR A 140 9.93 1.90 -2.79
N ARG A 141 10.57 2.36 -1.70
CA ARG A 141 11.75 1.68 -1.15
C ARG A 141 11.45 0.51 -0.19
N SER A 142 10.25 0.37 0.40
CA SER A 142 9.96 -0.73 1.33
C SER A 142 8.68 -1.53 1.00
N VAL A 143 8.85 -2.86 0.84
CA VAL A 143 7.85 -3.87 0.43
C VAL A 143 6.57 -3.88 1.29
N ALA A 144 6.66 -3.64 2.60
CA ALA A 144 5.50 -3.71 3.50
C ALA A 144 4.48 -2.58 3.31
N CYS A 145 4.95 -1.38 2.97
CA CYS A 145 4.09 -0.21 2.73
C CYS A 145 3.30 -0.36 1.43
N ARG A 146 3.91 -1.00 0.42
CA ARG A 146 3.37 -1.18 -0.93
C ARG A 146 2.05 -1.97 -0.99
N ILE A 147 1.81 -2.86 -0.03
CA ILE A 147 0.66 -3.79 0.00
C ILE A 147 -0.58 -3.14 0.65
N ARG A 148 -0.41 -2.16 1.54
CA ARG A 148 -1.50 -1.62 2.36
C ARG A 148 -1.80 -0.14 2.12
N CYS A 149 -0.94 0.56 1.38
CA CYS A 149 -1.23 1.90 0.85
C CYS A 149 -2.18 1.86 -0.35
N LEU A 150 -2.72 0.70 -0.69
CA LEU A 150 -3.41 0.45 -1.95
C LEU A 150 -4.73 1.24 -2.04
N GLU A 151 -5.50 1.28 -0.95
CA GLU A 151 -6.69 2.14 -0.79
C GLU A 151 -6.32 3.63 -0.89
N VAL A 152 -5.20 4.01 -0.29
CA VAL A 152 -4.71 5.38 -0.30
C VAL A 152 -4.26 5.80 -1.72
N VAL A 153 -3.63 4.88 -2.45
CA VAL A 153 -3.21 5.09 -3.84
C VAL A 153 -4.41 5.21 -4.75
N ALA A 154 -5.43 4.36 -4.59
CA ALA A 154 -6.69 4.53 -5.31
C ALA A 154 -7.31 5.91 -5.05
N TYR A 155 -7.37 6.34 -3.78
CA TYR A 155 -7.83 7.69 -3.44
C TYR A 155 -7.02 8.78 -4.14
N LEU A 156 -5.68 8.72 -4.14
CA LEU A 156 -4.87 9.74 -4.85
C LEU A 156 -5.12 9.75 -6.34
N LEU A 157 -5.25 8.57 -6.94
CA LEU A 157 -5.46 8.43 -8.37
C LEU A 157 -6.83 8.96 -8.79
N GLU A 158 -7.83 8.89 -7.92
CA GLU A 158 -9.15 9.47 -8.17
C GLU A 158 -9.23 10.98 -7.90
N ASN A 159 -8.48 11.49 -6.92
CA ASN A 159 -8.73 12.82 -6.35
C ASN A 159 -7.61 13.84 -6.58
N ILE A 160 -6.43 13.44 -7.06
CA ILE A 160 -5.31 14.38 -7.29
C ILE A 160 -5.15 14.67 -8.77
N ASN A 161 -4.90 15.94 -9.10
CA ASN A 161 -4.57 16.35 -10.46
C ASN A 161 -3.32 15.59 -10.95
N HIS A 162 -3.47 14.81 -12.01
CA HIS A 162 -2.42 13.96 -12.57
C HIS A 162 -1.17 14.72 -13.03
N ASP A 163 -1.26 16.04 -13.22
CA ASP A 163 -0.09 16.89 -13.50
C ASP A 163 0.87 17.03 -12.30
N GLN A 164 0.37 16.80 -11.07
CA GLN A 164 1.15 16.90 -9.82
C GLN A 164 1.79 15.57 -9.39
N LEU A 165 1.28 14.45 -9.92
CA LEU A 165 1.87 13.13 -9.74
C LEU A 165 2.61 12.73 -11.01
N ASP A 166 3.73 12.02 -10.90
CA ASP A 166 4.14 11.15 -12.02
C ASP A 166 3.21 9.93 -12.01
N ALA A 167 1.93 10.14 -12.37
CA ALA A 167 0.86 9.16 -12.20
C ALA A 167 1.20 7.85 -12.91
N LYS A 168 1.84 7.94 -14.08
CA LYS A 168 2.32 6.79 -14.83
C LYS A 168 3.36 5.99 -14.06
N LYS A 169 4.35 6.65 -13.48
CA LYS A 169 5.35 5.99 -12.65
C LYS A 169 4.73 5.42 -11.37
N ALA A 170 3.87 6.19 -10.70
CA ALA A 170 3.22 5.79 -9.45
C ALA A 170 2.38 4.52 -9.62
N VAL A 171 1.55 4.47 -10.68
CA VAL A 171 0.74 3.29 -10.98
C VAL A 171 1.64 2.11 -11.35
N ASN A 172 2.64 2.30 -12.22
CA ASN A 172 3.55 1.23 -12.59
C ASN A 172 4.33 0.65 -11.41
N ASP A 173 4.79 1.51 -10.50
CA ASP A 173 5.52 1.10 -9.30
C ASP A 173 4.59 0.43 -8.28
N LEU A 174 3.33 0.88 -8.15
CA LEU A 174 2.29 0.18 -7.40
C LEU A 174 2.13 -1.25 -7.92
N TYR A 175 1.91 -1.42 -9.23
CA TYR A 175 1.75 -2.74 -9.81
C TYR A 175 3.00 -3.60 -9.63
N ARG A 176 4.20 -3.07 -9.87
CA ARG A 176 5.45 -3.80 -9.63
C ARG A 176 5.58 -4.27 -8.19
N SER A 177 5.09 -3.46 -7.25
CA SER A 177 5.20 -3.73 -5.84
C SER A 177 4.26 -4.82 -5.34
N VAL A 178 3.02 -4.87 -5.84
CA VAL A 178 2.07 -5.98 -5.64
C VAL A 178 2.64 -7.29 -6.21
N CYS A 179 3.50 -7.19 -7.22
CA CYS A 179 4.05 -8.34 -7.95
C CYS A 179 5.45 -8.79 -7.50
N ASP A 180 6.04 -8.21 -6.44
CA ASP A 180 7.34 -8.66 -5.93
C ASP A 180 7.21 -10.06 -5.31
N VAL A 181 7.67 -11.05 -6.09
CA VAL A 181 7.43 -12.50 -5.93
C VAL A 181 7.90 -13.06 -4.58
N ARG A 182 8.80 -12.35 -3.88
CA ARG A 182 9.33 -12.79 -2.57
C ARG A 182 8.28 -12.78 -1.46
N TYR A 183 7.19 -12.03 -1.62
CA TYR A 183 6.09 -11.93 -0.64
C TYR A 183 4.78 -12.58 -1.15
N TYR A 184 4.74 -12.89 -2.45
CA TYR A 184 3.58 -13.34 -3.20
C TYR A 184 2.93 -14.60 -2.62
N ASN A 185 3.71 -15.60 -2.21
CA ASN A 185 3.15 -16.88 -1.73
C ASN A 185 2.51 -16.80 -0.34
N HIS A 186 2.94 -15.88 0.53
CA HIS A 186 2.44 -15.78 1.90
C HIS A 186 1.26 -14.81 2.03
N VAL A 187 1.24 -13.77 1.20
CA VAL A 187 0.27 -12.68 1.32
C VAL A 187 -0.90 -12.80 0.34
N MET A 188 -0.70 -13.30 -0.88
CA MET A 188 -1.78 -13.31 -1.89
C MET A 188 -2.89 -14.32 -1.59
N ASN A 189 -2.61 -15.41 -0.88
CA ASN A 189 -3.69 -16.33 -0.48
C ASN A 189 -4.66 -15.69 0.52
N ASN A 190 -4.22 -14.70 1.29
CA ASN A 190 -5.05 -14.01 2.29
C ASN A 190 -5.59 -12.67 1.81
N LEU A 191 -5.01 -12.09 0.75
CA LEU A 191 -5.37 -10.76 0.27
C LEU A 191 -6.03 -10.74 -1.11
N ARG A 192 -6.19 -11.86 -1.81
CA ARG A 192 -6.84 -11.89 -3.12
C ARG A 192 -8.20 -11.19 -3.13
N ASP A 193 -9.03 -11.45 -2.12
CA ASP A 193 -10.37 -10.87 -2.00
C ASP A 193 -10.37 -9.36 -1.76
N THR A 194 -9.26 -8.81 -1.26
CA THR A 194 -9.07 -7.37 -1.06
C THR A 194 -8.52 -6.67 -2.31
N TYR A 195 -7.73 -7.39 -3.12
CA TYR A 195 -6.96 -6.80 -4.21
C TYR A 195 -7.71 -6.81 -5.54
N ASP A 196 -8.43 -7.89 -5.84
CA ASP A 196 -9.14 -8.01 -7.11
C ASP A 196 -10.16 -6.85 -7.30
N PRO A 197 -10.96 -6.44 -6.29
CA PRO A 197 -11.85 -5.28 -6.41
C PRO A 197 -11.11 -3.96 -6.58
N LEU A 198 -9.99 -3.79 -5.86
CA LEU A 198 -9.25 -2.53 -5.87
C LEU A 198 -8.47 -2.33 -7.16
N ILE A 199 -7.81 -3.38 -7.67
CA ILE A 199 -7.12 -3.33 -8.95
C ILE A 199 -8.15 -3.05 -10.06
N ARG A 200 -9.30 -3.72 -10.04
CA ARG A 200 -10.40 -3.42 -10.97
C ARG A 200 -10.83 -1.97 -10.87
N HIS A 201 -11.06 -1.48 -9.66
CA HIS A 201 -11.45 -0.09 -9.42
C HIS A 201 -10.41 0.91 -9.96
N ILE A 202 -9.11 0.68 -9.72
CA ILE A 202 -8.03 1.51 -10.28
C ILE A 202 -8.08 1.48 -11.82
N LEU A 203 -8.30 0.31 -12.42
CA LEU A 203 -8.38 0.17 -13.88
C LEU A 203 -9.60 0.86 -14.49
N GLU A 204 -10.72 0.89 -13.78
CA GLU A 204 -11.95 1.56 -14.22
C GLU A 204 -11.88 3.09 -14.06
N LYS A 205 -11.08 3.57 -13.10
CA LYS A 205 -11.07 4.99 -12.69
C LYS A 205 -9.89 5.78 -13.23
N VAL A 206 -8.75 5.14 -13.45
CA VAL A 206 -7.55 5.81 -13.94
C VAL A 206 -7.57 5.88 -15.46
N ASN A 207 -7.28 7.06 -16.00
CA ASN A 207 -7.14 7.25 -17.45
C ASN A 207 -6.10 6.26 -18.01
N HIS A 208 -6.52 5.41 -18.95
CA HIS A 208 -5.68 4.41 -19.61
C HIS A 208 -4.42 5.01 -20.28
N ASP A 209 -4.45 6.28 -20.68
CA ASP A 209 -3.28 6.95 -21.26
C ASP A 209 -2.12 7.13 -20.26
N LEU A 210 -2.45 7.14 -18.96
CA LEU A 210 -1.47 7.21 -17.87
C LEU A 210 -0.90 5.83 -17.53
N LEU A 211 -1.52 4.76 -18.04
CA LEU A 211 -1.15 3.39 -17.71
C LEU A 211 -0.22 2.82 -18.76
N ASP A 212 0.88 2.22 -18.34
CA ASP A 212 1.58 1.26 -19.20
C ASP A 212 0.81 -0.06 -19.16
N LEU A 213 -0.27 -0.13 -19.95
CA LEU A 213 -1.18 -1.28 -20.01
C LEU A 213 -0.44 -2.58 -20.25
N LYS A 214 0.64 -2.55 -21.03
CA LYS A 214 1.53 -3.69 -21.24
C LYS A 214 2.17 -4.14 -19.93
N THR A 215 2.82 -3.23 -19.20
CA THR A 215 3.42 -3.54 -17.89
C THR A 215 2.37 -4.10 -16.92
N ILE A 216 1.20 -3.46 -16.82
CA ILE A 216 0.14 -3.89 -15.91
C ILE A 216 -0.37 -5.29 -16.27
N PHE A 217 -0.57 -5.56 -17.55
CA PHE A 217 -1.05 -6.86 -18.00
C PHE A 217 -0.03 -7.97 -17.78
N HIS A 218 1.25 -7.74 -18.09
CA HIS A 218 2.33 -8.69 -17.80
C HIS A 218 2.42 -8.97 -16.30
N LEU A 219 2.23 -7.94 -15.48
CA LEU A 219 2.19 -8.05 -14.03
C LEU A 219 0.98 -8.88 -13.58
N ALA A 220 -0.23 -8.58 -14.04
CA ALA A 220 -1.46 -9.33 -13.75
C ALA A 220 -1.35 -10.82 -14.12
N CYS A 221 -0.72 -11.12 -15.27
CA CYS A 221 -0.38 -12.47 -15.72
C CYS A 221 0.60 -13.18 -14.77
N ARG A 222 1.63 -12.45 -14.30
CA ARG A 222 2.63 -12.96 -13.35
C ARG A 222 2.02 -13.22 -11.97
N ILE A 223 1.12 -12.36 -11.50
CA ILE A 223 0.41 -12.49 -10.22
C ILE A 223 -0.88 -13.29 -10.30
N ARG A 224 -1.19 -13.88 -11.45
CA ARG A 224 -2.32 -14.78 -11.63
C ARG A 224 -3.68 -14.16 -11.31
N CYS A 225 -3.81 -12.84 -11.47
CA CYS A 225 -5.06 -12.11 -11.28
C CYS A 225 -5.88 -12.20 -12.58
N LEU A 226 -6.51 -13.36 -12.78
CA LEU A 226 -7.19 -13.72 -14.03
C LEU A 226 -8.32 -12.75 -14.36
N GLU A 227 -9.01 -12.25 -13.34
CA GLU A 227 -10.08 -11.28 -13.45
C GLU A 227 -9.58 -9.95 -14.06
N VAL A 228 -8.38 -9.50 -13.67
CA VAL A 228 -7.73 -8.30 -14.21
C VAL A 228 -7.16 -8.57 -15.60
N VAL A 229 -6.59 -9.74 -15.84
CA VAL A 229 -6.12 -10.14 -17.17
C VAL A 229 -7.29 -10.15 -18.15
N ALA A 230 -8.42 -10.74 -17.78
CA ALA A 230 -9.64 -10.75 -18.60
C ALA A 230 -10.14 -9.31 -18.85
N TYR A 231 -10.27 -8.49 -17.80
CA TYR A 231 -10.69 -7.10 -17.93
C TYR A 231 -9.80 -6.31 -18.90
N LEU A 232 -8.48 -6.35 -18.69
CA LEU A 232 -7.53 -5.62 -19.53
C LEU A 232 -7.56 -6.11 -20.98
N PHE A 233 -7.72 -7.42 -21.17
CA PHE A 233 -7.81 -8.04 -22.48
C PHE A 233 -9.09 -7.66 -23.23
N GLU A 234 -10.23 -7.61 -22.54
CA GLU A 234 -11.55 -7.31 -23.12
C GLU A 234 -11.76 -5.82 -23.40
N ASN A 235 -11.15 -4.94 -22.61
CA ASN A 235 -11.44 -3.50 -22.62
C ASN A 235 -10.34 -2.64 -23.28
N ASN A 236 -9.24 -3.23 -23.76
CA ASN A 236 -8.13 -2.47 -24.37
C ASN A 236 -7.73 -3.02 -25.74
N ASN A 237 -7.09 -2.18 -26.56
CA ASN A 237 -6.54 -2.63 -27.84
C ASN A 237 -5.39 -3.62 -27.60
N HIS A 238 -5.48 -4.83 -28.18
CA HIS A 238 -4.51 -5.92 -28.03
C HIS A 238 -3.05 -5.52 -28.31
N ASP A 239 -2.81 -4.53 -29.17
CA ASP A 239 -1.48 -4.00 -29.45
C ASP A 239 -0.92 -3.17 -28.29
N GLN A 240 -1.78 -2.40 -27.60
CA GLN A 240 -1.40 -1.59 -26.43
C GLN A 240 -1.07 -2.45 -25.21
N VAL A 241 -1.70 -3.62 -25.10
CA VAL A 241 -1.50 -4.53 -23.97
C VAL A 241 -0.31 -5.48 -24.16
N GLY A 242 0.29 -5.51 -25.35
CA GLY A 242 1.40 -6.41 -25.66
C GLY A 242 1.02 -7.88 -25.52
N VAL A 243 -0.19 -8.24 -25.98
CA VAL A 243 -0.81 -9.56 -25.78
C VAL A 243 0.15 -10.70 -26.16
N LYS A 244 0.90 -10.58 -27.25
CA LYS A 244 1.87 -11.59 -27.69
C LYS A 244 2.96 -11.89 -26.66
N GLU A 245 3.49 -10.85 -26.01
CA GLU A 245 4.55 -11.00 -25.01
C GLU A 245 3.98 -11.47 -23.68
N ALA A 246 2.77 -11.01 -23.35
CA ALA A 246 2.11 -11.38 -22.12
C ALA A 246 1.55 -12.79 -22.10
N VAL A 247 1.05 -13.28 -23.23
CA VAL A 247 0.74 -14.69 -23.48
C VAL A 247 1.97 -15.51 -23.07
N ASN A 248 3.16 -15.21 -23.60
CA ASN A 248 4.39 -15.90 -23.21
C ASN A 248 4.70 -15.83 -21.70
N ASP A 249 4.42 -14.72 -21.03
CA ASP A 249 4.62 -14.57 -19.59
C ASP A 249 3.58 -15.33 -18.73
N VAL A 250 2.31 -15.41 -19.16
CA VAL A 250 1.32 -16.34 -18.60
C VAL A 250 1.86 -17.77 -18.68
N PHE A 251 2.41 -18.19 -19.82
CA PHE A 251 2.94 -19.55 -19.97
C PHE A 251 4.18 -19.81 -19.13
N ARG A 252 5.07 -18.82 -18.98
CA ARG A 252 6.22 -18.93 -18.07
C ARG A 252 5.78 -19.03 -16.61
N SER A 253 4.75 -18.28 -16.21
CA SER A 253 4.24 -18.31 -14.84
C SER A 253 3.52 -19.62 -14.49
N VAL A 254 2.91 -20.28 -15.48
CA VAL A 254 2.31 -21.62 -15.34
C VAL A 254 3.37 -22.73 -15.37
N GLY A 255 4.37 -22.64 -16.26
CA GLY A 255 5.36 -23.70 -16.49
C GLY A 255 6.50 -23.80 -15.46
N ASN A 256 6.82 -22.74 -14.72
CA ASN A 256 7.94 -22.74 -13.77
C ASN A 256 7.62 -23.34 -12.38
N ASN A 257 6.36 -23.69 -12.10
CA ASN A 257 5.97 -24.24 -10.80
C ASN A 257 5.83 -25.76 -10.85
N GLY A 258 6.94 -26.48 -10.74
CA GLY A 258 6.99 -27.94 -10.59
C GLY A 258 6.43 -28.48 -9.26
N TYR A 259 5.62 -27.70 -8.54
CA TYR A 259 5.00 -28.06 -7.27
C TYR A 259 3.50 -27.82 -7.35
N TYR A 260 2.79 -28.76 -7.97
CA TYR A 260 1.32 -28.81 -7.97
C TYR A 260 0.86 -29.49 -6.68
N THR A 261 0.22 -28.74 -5.79
CA THR A 261 -0.59 -29.28 -4.69
C THR A 261 -2.06 -29.30 -5.11
N ASP A 262 -2.88 -30.16 -4.50
CA ASP A 262 -4.28 -30.45 -4.87
C ASP A 262 -5.21 -29.22 -4.99
N GLY A 263 -4.86 -28.07 -4.41
CA GLY A 263 -5.59 -26.81 -4.59
C GLY A 263 -5.44 -26.14 -5.96
N MET A 264 -4.52 -26.60 -6.83
CA MET A 264 -4.22 -25.95 -8.12
C MET A 264 -5.04 -26.43 -9.32
N ASN A 265 -5.84 -27.50 -9.22
CA ASN A 265 -6.65 -27.99 -10.33
C ASN A 265 -7.71 -26.97 -10.78
N ASN A 266 -8.36 -26.28 -9.83
CA ASN A 266 -9.28 -25.17 -10.13
C ASN A 266 -8.59 -24.00 -10.84
N LEU A 267 -7.31 -23.75 -10.51
CA LEU A 267 -6.56 -22.67 -11.14
C LEU A 267 -6.19 -23.05 -12.58
N LYS A 268 -5.76 -24.30 -12.80
CA LYS A 268 -5.47 -24.84 -14.13
C LYS A 268 -6.68 -24.70 -15.06
N GLU A 269 -7.86 -25.10 -14.62
CA GLU A 269 -9.08 -24.99 -15.43
C GLU A 269 -9.43 -23.52 -15.77
N LYS A 270 -9.29 -22.60 -14.80
CA LYS A 270 -9.50 -21.17 -15.07
C LYS A 270 -8.48 -20.61 -16.07
N TYR A 271 -7.22 -21.05 -16.00
CA TYR A 271 -6.19 -20.68 -16.97
C TYR A 271 -6.50 -21.22 -18.37
N GLU A 272 -6.89 -22.48 -18.48
CA GLU A 272 -7.28 -23.09 -19.75
C GLU A 272 -8.43 -22.32 -20.40
N ARG A 273 -9.47 -21.99 -19.63
CA ARG A 273 -10.59 -21.18 -20.13
C ARG A 273 -10.14 -19.78 -20.58
N LEU A 274 -9.28 -19.11 -19.82
CA LEU A 274 -8.75 -17.80 -20.19
C LEU A 274 -7.90 -17.89 -21.47
N ILE A 275 -7.06 -18.92 -21.59
CA ILE A 275 -6.22 -19.16 -22.76
C ILE A 275 -7.07 -19.40 -24.00
N ILE A 276 -8.09 -20.26 -23.89
CA ILE A 276 -9.05 -20.50 -24.98
C ILE A 276 -9.74 -19.20 -25.37
N HIS A 277 -10.23 -18.43 -24.40
CA HIS A 277 -10.89 -17.15 -24.65
C HIS A 277 -9.97 -16.15 -25.36
N ILE A 278 -8.70 -16.05 -24.94
CA ILE A 278 -7.69 -15.23 -25.61
C ILE A 278 -7.48 -15.73 -27.04
N LEU A 279 -7.32 -17.04 -27.25
CA LEU A 279 -7.12 -17.61 -28.59
C LEU A 279 -8.32 -17.39 -29.54
N GLU A 280 -9.55 -17.39 -29.01
CA GLU A 280 -10.76 -17.13 -29.80
C GLU A 280 -10.89 -15.66 -30.22
N LYS A 281 -10.30 -14.74 -29.44
CA LYS A 281 -10.42 -13.29 -29.63
C LYS A 281 -9.23 -12.67 -30.35
N VAL A 282 -8.03 -13.22 -30.18
CA VAL A 282 -6.82 -12.76 -30.87
C VAL A 282 -6.87 -13.23 -32.32
N ASN A 283 -6.83 -12.28 -33.26
CA ASN A 283 -6.71 -12.60 -34.68
C ASN A 283 -5.51 -13.54 -34.90
N HIS A 284 -5.70 -14.66 -35.62
CA HIS A 284 -4.71 -15.73 -35.78
C HIS A 284 -3.36 -15.27 -36.37
N ASP A 285 -3.32 -14.06 -36.94
CA ASP A 285 -2.11 -13.43 -37.47
C ASP A 285 -1.13 -12.94 -36.36
N LEU A 286 -1.60 -12.77 -35.12
CA LEU A 286 -0.80 -12.21 -34.01
C LEU A 286 0.03 -13.28 -33.27
N LEU A 287 -0.40 -14.54 -33.29
CA LEU A 287 0.28 -15.66 -32.64
C LEU A 287 0.74 -16.64 -33.70
N ASP A 288 2.05 -16.88 -33.78
CA ASP A 288 2.53 -17.91 -34.69
C ASP A 288 1.99 -19.30 -34.27
N LEU A 289 1.71 -20.14 -35.27
CA LEU A 289 1.22 -21.51 -35.09
C LEU A 289 2.10 -22.33 -34.12
N LYS A 290 3.40 -22.01 -34.05
CA LYS A 290 4.34 -22.63 -33.13
C LYS A 290 4.01 -22.27 -31.67
N THR A 291 3.64 -21.02 -31.38
CA THR A 291 3.22 -20.57 -30.06
C THR A 291 1.92 -21.25 -29.65
N ILE A 292 0.93 -21.30 -30.56
CA ILE A 292 -0.36 -21.98 -30.33
C ILE A 292 -0.17 -23.49 -30.07
N PHE A 293 0.74 -24.14 -30.80
CA PHE A 293 1.04 -25.57 -30.62
C PHE A 293 1.75 -25.86 -29.29
N HIS A 294 2.75 -25.04 -28.91
CA HIS A 294 3.39 -25.17 -27.59
C HIS A 294 2.40 -24.89 -26.44
N LEU A 295 1.41 -24.04 -26.69
CA LEU A 295 0.27 -23.79 -25.80
C LEU A 295 -0.49 -25.08 -25.52
N ALA A 296 -1.02 -25.70 -26.58
CA ALA A 296 -1.87 -26.88 -26.55
C ALA A 296 -1.15 -28.02 -25.82
N CYS A 297 0.11 -28.30 -26.18
CA CYS A 297 0.93 -29.31 -25.54
C CYS A 297 1.18 -29.05 -24.04
N ARG A 298 1.28 -27.78 -23.59
CA ARG A 298 1.52 -27.45 -22.17
C ARG A 298 0.28 -27.51 -21.30
N ILE A 299 -0.90 -27.24 -21.86
CA ILE A 299 -2.18 -27.38 -21.16
C ILE A 299 -2.72 -28.82 -21.23
N GLY A 300 -2.23 -29.62 -22.17
CA GLY A 300 -2.65 -31.02 -22.38
C GLY A 300 -3.84 -31.14 -23.31
N VAL A 301 -3.98 -30.20 -24.25
CA VAL A 301 -4.97 -30.16 -25.34
C VAL A 301 -4.29 -30.45 -26.66
#